data_AF-A0A257W776-F1
#
_entry.id   AF-A0A257W776-F1
#
_cell.length_a   1.000
_cell.length_b   1.000
_cell.length_c   1.000
_cell.angle_alpha   90.00
_cell.angle_beta   90.00
_cell.angle_gamma   90.00
#
_symmetry.space_group_name_H-M   'P 1'
#
loop_
_entity.id
_entity.type
_entity.pdbx_description
1 polymer ?
#
loop_
_entity_poly.entity_id
_entity_poly.type
_entity_poly.pdbx_seq_one_letter_code
_entity_poly.pdbx_strand_id
1 'polypeptide(L)'
;TQPVARVWEALLPADESYRRLTRTSDAQLMADDTGLAWSPVYTTVAGNLPMPGLPTFGTNVKIVQSERLVAFVRTDLQVTTAGKVTLRWNDPAALQLWIDRKPVDPAAEMTLDLSPGLHPIAVAIDLRQRKTPLRLELGTASESAKFAVRP
;
A
#
# COMPACT_ATOMS: atom_id res chain seq x y z
N THR A 1 -15.77 16.93 0.81
CA THR A 1 -14.37 16.49 0.68
C THR A 1 -14.36 14.98 0.67
N GLN A 2 -13.69 14.34 -0.30
CA GLN A 2 -13.62 12.87 -0.34
C GLN A 2 -12.74 12.35 0.82
N PRO A 3 -13.07 11.20 1.44
CA PRO A 3 -12.21 10.57 2.43
C PRO A 3 -10.82 10.24 1.86
N VAL A 4 -9.79 10.34 2.68
CA VAL A 4 -8.38 10.08 2.29
C VAL A 4 -7.75 9.15 3.31
N ALA A 5 -6.92 8.20 2.85
CA ALA A 5 -6.18 7.33 3.75
C ALA A 5 -5.08 8.10 4.48
N ARG A 6 -5.17 8.17 5.82
CA ARG A 6 -4.27 8.98 6.65
C ARG A 6 -3.26 8.18 7.46
N VAL A 7 -3.64 6.99 7.86
CA VAL A 7 -2.79 6.10 8.65
C VAL A 7 -2.35 4.95 7.78
N TRP A 8 -1.03 4.79 7.69
CA TRP A 8 -0.38 3.72 6.97
C TRP A 8 0.56 3.02 7.94
N GLU A 9 1.01 1.83 7.57
CA GLU A 9 2.11 1.14 8.22
C GLU A 9 3.18 0.84 7.16
N ALA A 10 4.44 1.08 7.48
CA ALA A 10 5.57 0.73 6.64
C ALA A 10 6.28 -0.52 7.16
N LEU A 11 6.65 -1.41 6.24
CA LEU A 11 7.37 -2.62 6.58
C LEU A 11 8.80 -2.26 7.02
N LEU A 12 9.21 -2.75 8.18
CA LEU A 12 10.55 -2.49 8.71
C LEU A 12 11.60 -3.43 8.07
N PRO A 13 12.80 -2.93 7.75
CA PRO A 13 13.93 -3.70 7.24
C PRO A 13 14.58 -4.52 8.37
N ALA A 14 13.84 -5.51 8.88
CA ALA A 14 14.33 -6.51 9.83
C ALA A 14 14.84 -7.76 9.12
N ASP A 15 15.60 -8.61 9.83
CA ASP A 15 16.20 -9.83 9.29
C ASP A 15 15.15 -10.75 8.63
N GLU A 16 13.98 -10.92 9.25
CA GLU A 16 12.89 -11.73 8.68
C GLU A 16 12.34 -11.14 7.37
N SER A 17 12.16 -9.81 7.31
CA SER A 17 11.73 -9.11 6.09
C SER A 17 12.72 -9.33 4.94
N TYR A 18 14.03 -9.19 5.20
CA TYR A 18 15.07 -9.46 4.21
C TYR A 18 15.12 -10.93 3.80
N ARG A 19 14.98 -11.86 4.77
CA ARG A 19 14.98 -13.30 4.51
C ARG A 19 13.82 -13.71 3.61
N ARG A 20 12.63 -13.15 3.81
CA ARG A 20 11.48 -13.43 2.93
C ARG A 20 11.70 -12.80 1.55
N LEU A 21 12.04 -11.51 1.47
CA LEU A 21 12.29 -10.81 0.20
C LEU A 21 13.35 -11.46 -0.69
N THR A 22 14.38 -12.07 -0.11
CA THR A 22 15.44 -12.75 -0.88
C THR A 22 15.05 -14.13 -1.38
N ARG A 23 13.98 -14.73 -0.81
CA ARG A 23 13.56 -16.11 -1.10
C ARG A 23 12.25 -16.19 -1.88
N THR A 24 11.45 -15.13 -1.85
CA THR A 24 10.10 -15.09 -2.44
C THR A 24 9.91 -13.82 -3.26
N SER A 25 8.82 -13.75 -4.03
CA SER A 25 8.42 -12.51 -4.70
C SER A 25 7.74 -11.53 -3.74
N ASP A 26 7.63 -10.26 -4.15
CA ASP A 26 6.85 -9.26 -3.41
C ASP A 26 5.39 -9.69 -3.25
N ALA A 27 4.83 -10.34 -4.27
CA ALA A 27 3.47 -10.83 -4.22
C ALA A 27 3.28 -11.90 -3.16
N GLN A 28 4.26 -12.79 -2.97
CA GLN A 28 4.21 -13.78 -1.91
C GLN A 28 4.42 -13.16 -0.53
N LEU A 29 5.28 -12.13 -0.42
CA LEU A 29 5.47 -11.37 0.82
C LEU A 29 4.19 -10.65 1.26
N MET A 30 3.46 -10.04 0.32
CA MET A 30 2.20 -9.35 0.60
C MET A 30 1.01 -10.32 0.76
N ALA A 31 1.13 -11.55 0.24
CA ALA A 31 0.12 -12.59 0.43
C ALA A 31 0.17 -13.22 1.83
N ASP A 32 1.36 -13.34 2.42
CA ASP A 32 1.58 -13.79 3.80
C ASP A 32 2.64 -12.93 4.49
N ASP A 33 2.15 -11.98 5.29
CA ASP A 33 2.94 -11.05 6.08
C ASP A 33 3.11 -11.48 7.54
N THR A 34 2.83 -12.74 7.87
CA THR A 34 2.96 -13.28 9.22
C THR A 34 4.40 -13.17 9.72
N GLY A 35 4.58 -12.57 10.90
CA GLY A 35 5.90 -12.39 11.53
C GLY A 35 6.69 -11.19 10.98
N LEU A 36 6.15 -10.44 10.02
CA LEU A 36 6.74 -9.20 9.56
C LEU A 36 6.49 -8.06 10.55
N ALA A 37 7.50 -7.22 10.74
CA ALA A 37 7.41 -6.05 11.61
C ALA A 37 6.99 -4.82 10.81
N TRP A 38 5.91 -4.17 11.25
CA TRP A 38 5.34 -2.98 10.62
C TRP A 38 5.34 -1.81 11.62
N SER A 39 5.60 -0.60 11.13
CA SER A 39 5.58 0.63 11.94
C SER A 39 4.62 1.65 11.36
N PRO A 40 3.81 2.36 12.18
CA PRO A 40 2.91 3.38 11.68
C PRO A 40 3.68 4.53 11.00
N VAL A 41 3.14 5.00 9.89
CA VAL A 41 3.58 6.19 9.16
C VAL A 41 2.35 7.00 8.76
N TYR A 42 2.43 8.33 8.90
CA TYR A 42 1.26 9.21 8.80
C TYR A 42 1.36 10.11 7.57
N THR A 43 0.21 10.40 6.97
CA THR A 43 0.15 11.40 5.91
C THR A 43 0.13 12.82 6.47
N THR A 44 0.49 13.80 5.62
CA THR A 44 0.29 15.21 5.93
C THR A 44 -1.20 15.55 6.01
N VAL A 45 -1.53 16.77 6.48
CA VAL A 45 -2.92 17.27 6.49
C VAL A 45 -3.58 17.22 5.10
N ALA A 46 -2.79 17.38 4.03
CA ALA A 46 -3.26 17.26 2.64
C ALA A 46 -3.50 15.80 2.18
N GLY A 47 -3.17 14.81 3.03
CA GLY A 47 -3.31 13.38 2.73
C GLY A 47 -2.15 12.80 1.93
N ASN A 48 -1.02 13.50 1.85
CA ASN A 48 0.18 13.01 1.17
C ASN A 48 1.02 12.21 2.15
N LEU A 49 1.28 10.93 1.87
CA LEU A 49 2.29 10.16 2.58
C LEU A 49 3.68 10.67 2.15
N PRO A 50 4.50 11.20 3.08
CA PRO A 50 5.86 11.62 2.75
C PRO A 50 6.71 10.41 2.38
N MET A 51 7.37 10.47 1.23
CA MET A 51 8.32 9.43 0.80
C MET A 51 9.65 9.49 1.59
N PRO A 52 10.20 10.68 1.94
CA PRO A 52 11.36 10.74 2.82
C PRO A 52 11.05 10.13 4.19
N GLY A 53 11.95 9.27 4.68
CA GLY A 53 11.83 8.64 6.00
C GLY A 53 11.03 7.34 6.01
N LEU A 54 10.47 6.90 4.88
CA LEU A 54 9.95 5.54 4.78
C LEU A 54 11.10 4.52 4.96
N PRO A 55 10.91 3.46 5.76
CA PRO A 55 11.82 2.34 5.77
C PRO A 55 11.96 1.75 4.35
N THR A 56 13.19 1.59 3.90
CA THR A 56 13.50 1.18 2.53
C THR A 56 14.26 -0.13 2.48
N PHE A 57 13.94 -0.95 1.50
CA PHE A 57 14.66 -2.15 1.13
C PHE A 57 15.54 -1.84 -0.08
N GLY A 58 16.84 -1.77 0.17
CA GLY A 58 17.88 -1.68 -0.86
C GLY A 58 18.65 -3.00 -0.95
N THR A 59 18.93 -3.48 -2.16
CA THR A 59 19.86 -4.58 -2.39
C THR A 59 21.30 -4.07 -2.35
N ASN A 60 21.86 -3.85 -1.16
CA ASN A 60 23.31 -3.76 -0.96
C ASN A 60 23.97 -5.14 -0.83
N VAL A 61 23.32 -6.20 -1.34
CA VAL A 61 23.90 -7.53 -1.47
C VAL A 61 24.58 -7.60 -2.82
N LYS A 62 25.91 -7.63 -2.83
CA LYS A 62 26.83 -7.64 -3.99
C LYS A 62 26.60 -8.73 -5.06
N ILE A 63 25.49 -9.47 -5.03
CA ILE A 63 25.22 -10.63 -5.90
C ILE A 63 23.99 -10.43 -6.80
N VAL A 64 23.12 -9.44 -6.55
CA VAL A 64 21.96 -9.17 -7.43
C VAL A 64 22.16 -7.83 -8.14
N GLN A 65 22.29 -7.87 -9.47
CA GLN A 65 22.41 -6.70 -10.37
C GLN A 65 21.17 -5.79 -10.41
N SER A 66 20.28 -5.83 -9.41
CA SER A 66 19.17 -4.89 -9.32
C SER A 66 19.47 -3.86 -8.24
N GLU A 67 19.67 -2.62 -8.67
CA GLU A 67 19.76 -1.47 -7.79
C GLU A 67 18.37 -1.09 -7.21
N ARG A 68 17.62 -2.09 -6.77
CA ARG A 68 16.23 -1.93 -6.35
C ARG A 68 16.18 -1.17 -5.03
N LEU A 69 15.45 -0.07 -4.99
CA LEU A 69 15.13 0.68 -3.77
C LEU A 69 13.60 0.75 -3.65
N VAL A 70 13.03 -0.09 -2.78
CA VAL A 70 11.58 -0.23 -2.62
C VAL A 70 11.17 0.07 -1.17
N ALA A 71 10.03 0.73 -0.98
CA ALA A 71 9.33 0.77 0.30
C ALA A 71 8.02 -0.01 0.20
N PHE A 72 7.66 -0.73 1.25
CA PHE A 72 6.36 -1.40 1.36
C PHE A 72 5.54 -0.68 2.41
N VAL A 73 4.32 -0.29 2.04
CA VAL A 73 3.36 0.33 2.95
C VAL A 73 2.01 -0.35 2.83
N ARG A 74 1.24 -0.35 3.91
CA ARG A 74 -0.13 -0.86 3.92
C ARG A 74 -1.07 0.06 4.68
N THR A 75 -2.34 -0.01 4.35
CA THR A 75 -3.44 0.61 5.09
C THR A 75 -4.63 -0.33 5.05
N ASP A 76 -5.55 -0.16 6.00
CA ASP A 76 -6.77 -0.95 6.06
C ASP A 76 -7.99 -0.11 5.69
N LEU A 77 -8.84 -0.67 4.83
CA LEU A 77 -10.15 -0.14 4.50
C LEU A 77 -11.21 -0.95 5.25
N GLN A 78 -11.89 -0.32 6.19
CA GLN A 78 -13.04 -0.92 6.87
C GLN A 78 -14.32 -0.58 6.09
N VAL A 79 -14.93 -1.58 5.47
CA VAL A 79 -16.24 -1.46 4.83
C VAL A 79 -17.31 -1.88 5.83
N THR A 80 -18.27 -1.01 6.11
CA THR A 80 -19.40 -1.31 7.02
C THR A 80 -20.66 -1.71 6.26
N THR A 81 -20.80 -1.25 5.02
CA THR A 81 -21.93 -1.59 4.14
C THR A 81 -21.36 -1.96 2.79
N ALA A 82 -21.74 -3.16 2.32
CA ALA A 82 -21.29 -3.69 1.04
C ALA A 82 -21.57 -2.71 -0.10
N GLY A 83 -20.68 -2.65 -1.07
CA GLY A 83 -20.92 -1.89 -2.29
C GLY A 83 -19.66 -1.50 -3.03
N LYS A 84 -19.88 -0.68 -4.06
CA LYS A 84 -18.81 -0.24 -4.96
C LYS A 84 -18.04 0.91 -4.35
N VAL A 85 -16.78 0.65 -4.01
CA VAL A 85 -15.82 1.63 -3.51
C VAL A 85 -14.87 2.00 -4.63
N THR A 86 -14.66 3.29 -4.84
CA THR A 86 -13.69 3.81 -5.80
C THR A 86 -12.41 4.17 -5.06
N LEU A 87 -11.28 3.56 -5.44
CA LEU A 87 -9.95 3.96 -5.01
C LEU A 87 -9.37 4.92 -6.05
N ARG A 88 -8.88 6.08 -5.60
CA ARG A 88 -8.19 7.05 -6.46
C ARG A 88 -6.76 7.26 -6.00
N TRP A 89 -5.83 6.84 -6.84
CA TRP A 89 -4.40 7.05 -6.65
C TRP A 89 -4.01 8.33 -7.37
N ASN A 90 -3.26 9.20 -6.69
CA ASN A 90 -2.79 10.44 -7.31
C ASN A 90 -1.85 10.21 -8.50
N ASP A 91 -1.11 9.11 -8.49
CA ASP A 91 -0.20 8.70 -9.55
C ASP A 91 0.07 7.18 -9.39
N PRO A 92 -0.40 6.32 -10.31
CA PRO A 92 -0.20 4.87 -10.22
C PRO A 92 1.20 4.43 -10.68
N ALA A 93 2.01 5.32 -11.27
CA ALA A 93 3.33 4.95 -11.77
C ALA A 93 4.26 4.50 -10.62
N ALA A 94 5.14 3.55 -10.93
CA ALA A 94 6.11 2.98 -10.00
C ALA A 94 5.50 2.33 -8.73
N LEU A 95 4.22 1.95 -8.80
CA LEU A 95 3.52 1.20 -7.76
C LEU A 95 3.32 -0.26 -8.17
N GLN A 96 3.31 -1.15 -7.18
CA GLN A 96 2.66 -2.45 -7.27
C GLN A 96 1.63 -2.52 -6.16
N LEU A 97 0.45 -3.07 -6.45
CA LEU A 97 -0.68 -3.03 -5.54
C LEU A 97 -1.18 -4.43 -5.20
N TRP A 98 -1.64 -4.56 -3.96
CA TRP A 98 -2.39 -5.71 -3.48
C TRP A 98 -3.64 -5.24 -2.75
N ILE A 99 -4.76 -5.87 -3.08
CA ILE A 99 -6.03 -5.68 -2.38
C ILE A 99 -6.46 -7.07 -1.91
N ASP A 100 -6.82 -7.20 -0.63
CA ASP A 100 -7.15 -8.49 -0.02
C ASP A 100 -6.09 -9.55 -0.31
N ARG A 101 -4.81 -9.12 -0.22
CA ARG A 101 -3.62 -9.97 -0.45
C ARG A 101 -3.48 -10.52 -1.88
N LYS A 102 -4.27 -10.01 -2.84
CA LYS A 102 -4.21 -10.39 -4.25
C LYS A 102 -3.57 -9.27 -5.08
N PRO A 103 -2.62 -9.58 -5.98
CA PRO A 103 -2.02 -8.57 -6.84
C PRO A 103 -3.07 -7.98 -7.78
N VAL A 104 -3.00 -6.68 -8.00
CA VAL A 104 -3.88 -5.94 -8.90
C VAL A 104 -3.06 -4.94 -9.72
N ASP A 105 -3.48 -4.71 -10.96
CA ASP A 105 -2.83 -3.73 -11.82
C ASP A 105 -3.15 -2.30 -11.32
N PRO A 106 -2.13 -1.47 -11.05
CA PRO A 106 -2.35 -0.10 -10.61
C PRO A 106 -3.00 0.75 -11.71
N ALA A 107 -4.08 1.44 -11.34
CA ALA A 107 -4.72 2.45 -12.17
C ALA A 107 -5.01 3.71 -11.35
N ALA A 108 -5.10 4.87 -11.98
CA ALA A 108 -5.40 6.13 -11.30
C ALA A 108 -6.76 6.09 -10.58
N GLU A 109 -7.72 5.37 -11.16
CA GLU A 109 -9.04 5.13 -10.56
C GLU A 109 -9.41 3.65 -10.72
N MET A 110 -9.83 3.03 -9.62
CA MET A 110 -10.24 1.62 -9.56
C MET A 110 -11.57 1.51 -8.83
N THR A 111 -12.54 0.80 -9.39
CA THR A 111 -13.81 0.53 -8.70
C THR A 111 -13.86 -0.94 -8.29
N LEU A 112 -14.08 -1.18 -7.01
CA LEU A 112 -14.07 -2.49 -6.39
C LEU A 112 -15.44 -2.76 -5.76
N ASP A 113 -15.94 -3.97 -5.91
CA ASP A 113 -17.12 -4.42 -5.17
C ASP A 113 -16.64 -5.09 -3.88
N LEU A 114 -16.80 -4.40 -2.75
CA LEU A 114 -16.29 -4.85 -1.46
C LEU A 114 -17.43 -5.26 -0.53
N SER A 115 -17.29 -6.44 0.08
CA SER A 115 -18.16 -6.92 1.14
C SER A 115 -17.94 -6.15 2.45
N PRO A 116 -18.84 -6.23 3.44
CA PRO A 116 -18.56 -5.69 4.77
C PRO A 116 -17.37 -6.42 5.38
N GLY A 117 -16.41 -5.70 5.93
CA GLY A 117 -15.19 -6.29 6.49
C GLY A 117 -13.98 -5.37 6.40
N LEU A 118 -12.84 -5.90 6.88
CA LEU A 118 -11.54 -5.26 6.78
C LEU A 118 -10.86 -5.72 5.48
N HIS A 119 -10.49 -4.76 4.64
CA HIS A 119 -9.81 -4.98 3.37
C HIS A 119 -8.41 -4.37 3.42
N PRO A 120 -7.35 -5.20 3.56
CA PRO A 120 -5.97 -4.69 3.54
C PRO A 120 -5.58 -4.26 2.13
N ILE A 121 -4.99 -3.08 2.04
CA ILE A 121 -4.42 -2.51 0.82
C ILE A 121 -2.92 -2.38 1.06
N ALA A 122 -2.11 -3.11 0.29
CA ALA A 122 -0.66 -3.01 0.35
C ALA A 122 -0.10 -2.44 -0.95
N VAL A 123 1.01 -1.71 -0.81
CA VAL A 123 1.67 -0.98 -1.89
C VAL A 123 3.17 -1.19 -1.77
N ALA A 124 3.80 -1.64 -2.86
CA ALA A 124 5.24 -1.53 -3.03
C ALA A 124 5.52 -0.30 -3.90
N ILE A 125 6.47 0.52 -3.46
CA ILE A 125 6.81 1.79 -4.08
C ILE A 125 8.26 1.72 -4.58
N ASP A 126 8.49 1.78 -5.88
CA ASP A 126 9.84 1.97 -6.42
C ASP A 126 10.27 3.43 -6.22
N LEU A 127 11.13 3.66 -5.23
CA LEU A 127 11.58 4.98 -4.82
C LEU A 127 12.64 5.59 -5.76
N ARG A 128 13.21 4.79 -6.68
CA ARG A 128 14.07 5.34 -7.72
C ARG A 128 13.25 6.05 -8.78
N GLN A 129 12.13 5.44 -9.17
CA GLN A 129 11.24 5.97 -10.21
C GLN A 129 10.24 6.99 -9.67
N ARG A 130 9.66 6.73 -8.50
CA ARG A 130 8.62 7.60 -7.94
C ARG A 130 9.22 8.87 -7.35
N LYS A 131 8.66 10.03 -7.75
CA LYS A 131 8.97 11.35 -7.18
C LYS A 131 7.76 12.05 -6.58
N THR A 132 6.56 11.53 -6.82
CA THR A 132 5.29 12.03 -6.30
C THR A 132 5.01 11.39 -4.93
N PRO A 133 4.40 12.12 -3.96
CA PRO A 133 3.96 11.51 -2.71
C PRO A 133 2.90 10.43 -3.00
N LEU A 134 2.72 9.47 -2.10
CA LEU A 134 1.62 8.51 -2.21
C LEU A 134 0.37 9.12 -1.59
N ARG A 135 -0.75 9.10 -2.33
CA ARG A 135 -2.05 9.56 -1.83
C ARG A 135 -3.15 8.67 -2.39
N LEU A 136 -4.00 8.18 -1.49
CA LEU A 136 -5.16 7.36 -1.77
C LEU A 136 -6.42 8.07 -1.27
N GLU A 137 -7.26 8.50 -2.21
CA GLU A 137 -8.61 8.95 -1.89
C GLU A 137 -9.61 7.82 -2.09
N LEU A 138 -10.70 7.90 -1.35
CA LEU A 138 -11.83 6.99 -1.47
C LEU A 138 -13.07 7.74 -1.96
N GLY A 139 -13.74 7.15 -2.93
CA GLY A 139 -15.06 7.56 -3.39
C GLY A 139 -16.07 6.44 -3.23
N THR A 140 -17.34 6.81 -3.26
CA THR A 140 -18.45 5.87 -3.44
C THR A 140 -18.84 5.85 -4.90
N ALA A 141 -18.96 4.67 -5.52
CA ALA A 141 -19.57 4.55 -6.85
C ALA A 141 -21.09 4.28 -6.76
N SER A 142 -21.63 4.03 -5.56
CA SER A 142 -23.05 3.95 -5.26
C SER A 142 -23.40 4.69 -3.96
N GLU A 143 -24.60 5.24 -3.85
CA GLU A 143 -25.05 6.00 -2.66
C GLU A 143 -25.11 5.16 -1.37
N SER A 144 -25.07 3.83 -1.48
CA SER A 144 -25.24 2.87 -0.39
C SER A 144 -23.95 2.44 0.31
N ALA A 145 -22.77 2.61 -0.30
CA ALA A 145 -21.52 2.12 0.28
C ALA A 145 -21.08 2.99 1.46
N LYS A 146 -20.73 2.38 2.59
CA LYS A 146 -20.19 3.05 3.78
C LYS A 146 -18.88 2.42 4.18
N PHE A 147 -17.86 3.25 4.38
CA PHE A 147 -16.52 2.81 4.71
C PHE A 147 -15.78 3.84 5.58
N ALA A 148 -14.75 3.37 6.28
CA ALA A 148 -13.77 4.17 6.98
C ALA A 148 -12.37 3.65 6.64
N VAL A 149 -11.41 4.55 6.48
CA VAL A 149 -10.00 4.15 6.57
C VAL A 149 -9.64 4.04 8.05
N ARG A 150 -8.68 3.18 8.36
CA ARG A 150 -8.06 3.14 9.68
C ARG A 150 -7.83 4.56 10.24
N PRO A 151 -8.36 4.87 11.44
CA PRO A 151 -8.25 6.20 12.05
C PRO A 151 -6.82 6.51 12.50
#